data_AF-A0AAN7W050-F1
#
_entry.id   AF-A0AAN7W050-F1
#
_cell.length_a   1.000
_cell.length_b   1.000
_cell.length_c   1.000
_cell.angle_alpha   90.00
_cell.angle_beta   90.00
_cell.angle_gamma   90.00
#
_symmetry.space_group_name_H-M   'P 1'
#
loop_
_entity.id
_entity.type
_entity.pdbx_description
1 polymer ?
#
loop_
_entity_poly.entity_id
_entity_poly.type
_entity_poly.pdbx_seq_one_letter_code
_entity_poly.pdbx_strand_id
1 'polypeptide(L)'
;MFKPTRINYSALSKRTKRVQVQLLRDFPRFNLFKGQVTHVKPSLMMNYLYPYNGAKYIMKLSDIRPGLLKQYEIRKSEMKKQAELDSIKASSNIDNSSNTKSNIADKEDEPTQRNKISFLGTDITTKDIKIPGLNI
;
A
#
# COMPACT_ATOMS: atom_id res chain seq x y z
N MET A 1 -17.16 32.29 -0.24
CA MET A 1 -16.29 31.92 -1.38
C MET A 1 -14.90 31.58 -0.86
N PHE A 2 -14.40 30.38 -1.16
CA PHE A 2 -13.03 29.97 -0.82
C PHE A 2 -12.04 30.70 -1.73
N LYS A 3 -11.20 31.57 -1.17
CA LYS A 3 -10.09 32.21 -1.92
C LYS A 3 -8.97 31.18 -2.04
N PRO A 4 -8.53 30.79 -3.25
CA PRO A 4 -7.42 29.86 -3.39
C PRO A 4 -6.12 30.54 -2.92
N THR A 5 -5.75 30.32 -1.66
CA THR A 5 -4.42 30.67 -1.16
C THR A 5 -3.43 29.71 -1.81
N ARG A 6 -2.72 30.18 -2.84
CA ARG A 6 -1.61 29.46 -3.47
C ARG A 6 -0.40 29.44 -2.53
N ILE A 7 -0.53 28.74 -1.41
CA ILE A 7 0.60 28.50 -0.50
C ILE A 7 1.44 27.40 -1.14
N ASN A 8 2.52 27.80 -1.80
CA ASN A 8 3.51 26.88 -2.32
C ASN A 8 4.33 26.35 -1.13
N TYR A 9 4.03 25.13 -0.70
CA TYR A 9 4.83 24.46 0.32
C TYR A 9 6.20 24.06 -0.23
N SER A 10 7.26 24.33 0.53
CA SER A 10 8.58 23.76 0.28
C SER A 10 8.53 22.22 0.36
N ALA A 11 9.51 21.55 -0.25
CA ALA A 11 9.61 20.08 -0.19
C ALA A 11 9.62 19.57 1.26
N LEU A 12 10.34 20.28 2.15
CA LEU A 12 10.37 19.99 3.57
C LEU A 12 8.98 20.13 4.20
N SER A 13 8.28 21.24 3.95
CA SER A 13 6.93 21.45 4.50
C SER A 13 5.92 20.40 4.02
N LYS A 14 6.00 19.94 2.76
CA LYS A 14 5.15 18.85 2.25
C LYS A 14 5.40 17.53 2.99
N ARG A 15 6.65 17.29 3.43
CA ARG A 15 7.04 16.10 4.19
C ARG A 15 6.55 16.19 5.64
N THR A 16 6.81 17.30 6.33
CA THR A 16 6.63 17.40 7.79
C THR A 16 5.26 17.92 8.22
N LYS A 17 4.63 18.82 7.46
CA LYS A 17 3.37 19.45 7.89
C LYS A 17 2.21 18.46 7.87
N ARG A 18 1.60 18.25 9.04
CA ARG A 18 0.43 17.38 9.24
C ARG A 18 -0.61 18.04 10.13
N VAL A 19 -1.83 17.53 10.05
CA VAL A 19 -2.98 17.97 10.82
C VAL A 19 -3.64 16.74 11.43
N GLN A 20 -3.96 16.82 12.71
CA GLN A 20 -4.69 15.78 13.43
C GLN A 20 -6.19 15.85 13.11
N VAL A 21 -6.77 14.72 12.71
CA VAL A 21 -8.18 14.62 12.32
C VAL A 21 -8.79 13.31 12.81
N GLN A 22 -10.10 13.33 13.05
CA GLN A 22 -10.90 12.12 13.26
C GLN A 22 -11.73 11.83 12.01
N LEU A 23 -11.69 10.60 11.52
CA LEU A 23 -12.51 10.16 10.39
C LEU A 23 -13.90 9.79 10.86
N LEU A 24 -14.92 10.27 10.14
CA LEU A 24 -16.33 9.99 10.41
C LEU A 24 -16.92 9.02 9.38
N ARG A 25 -16.19 8.75 8.29
CA ARG A 25 -16.53 7.83 7.20
C ARG A 25 -15.31 6.98 6.82
N ASP A 26 -15.57 5.87 6.15
CA ASP A 26 -14.51 5.05 5.57
C ASP A 26 -14.05 5.66 4.23
N PHE A 27 -12.73 5.68 4.01
CA PHE A 27 -12.07 6.16 2.81
C PHE A 27 -11.12 5.08 2.26
N PRO A 28 -11.65 4.11 1.49
CA PRO A 28 -10.88 2.95 1.02
C PRO A 28 -9.65 3.33 0.21
N ARG A 29 -9.76 4.36 -0.65
CA ARG A 29 -8.66 4.84 -1.50
C ARG A 29 -7.40 5.24 -0.72
N PHE A 30 -7.56 5.65 0.54
CA PHE A 30 -6.47 6.12 1.38
C PHE A 30 -6.14 5.16 2.53
N ASN A 31 -6.76 3.98 2.57
CA ASN A 31 -6.64 3.01 3.69
C ASN A 31 -6.97 3.64 5.05
N LEU A 32 -8.01 4.47 5.06
CA LEU A 32 -8.41 5.29 6.19
C LEU A 32 -9.83 4.88 6.60
N PHE A 33 -10.00 4.43 7.85
CA PHE A 33 -11.26 3.84 8.32
C PHE A 33 -12.02 4.77 9.27
N LYS A 34 -13.34 4.60 9.30
CA LYS A 34 -14.24 5.34 10.18
C LYS A 34 -13.81 5.19 11.64
N GLY A 35 -13.81 6.32 12.35
CA GLY A 35 -13.47 6.44 13.77
C GLY A 35 -11.99 6.60 14.07
N GLN A 36 -11.12 6.36 13.09
CA GLN A 36 -9.68 6.50 13.23
C GLN A 36 -9.26 7.96 13.48
N VAL A 37 -8.32 8.16 14.40
CA VAL A 37 -7.63 9.44 14.62
C VAL A 37 -6.25 9.38 13.97
N THR A 38 -5.97 10.25 13.00
CA THR A 38 -4.71 10.24 12.24
C THR A 38 -4.14 11.63 11.98
N HIS A 39 -2.87 11.66 11.59
CA HIS A 39 -2.17 12.85 11.11
C HIS A 39 -2.10 12.84 9.58
N VAL A 40 -2.89 13.68 8.93
CA VAL A 40 -3.00 13.76 7.46
C VAL A 40 -2.37 15.04 6.91
N LYS A 41 -2.12 15.07 5.60
CA LYS A 41 -1.72 16.32 4.92
C LYS A 41 -2.88 17.31 4.90
N PRO A 42 -2.65 18.63 5.10
CA PRO A 42 -3.72 19.63 5.03
C PRO A 42 -4.51 19.59 3.72
N SER A 43 -3.83 19.43 2.58
CA SER A 43 -4.48 19.33 1.25
C SER A 43 -5.39 18.10 1.13
N LEU A 44 -4.96 16.96 1.67
CA LEU A 44 -5.79 15.74 1.70
C LEU A 44 -7.04 15.95 2.56
N MET A 45 -6.87 16.58 3.73
CA MET A 45 -7.98 16.88 4.63
C MET A 45 -9.02 17.78 3.95
N MET A 46 -8.58 18.92 3.43
CA MET A 46 -9.51 19.94 2.92
C MET A 46 -10.25 19.49 1.66
N ASN A 47 -9.56 18.79 0.75
CA ASN A 47 -10.11 18.45 -0.57
C ASN A 47 -10.88 17.12 -0.59
N TYR A 48 -10.52 16.15 0.26
CA TYR A 48 -11.05 14.80 0.18
C TYR A 48 -11.75 14.32 1.45
N LEU A 49 -11.16 14.59 2.62
CA LEU A 49 -11.68 14.02 3.87
C LEU A 49 -12.77 14.87 4.52
N TYR A 50 -12.61 16.19 4.52
CA TYR A 50 -13.55 17.14 5.15
C TYR A 50 -14.91 17.26 4.44
N PRO A 51 -15.01 17.24 3.09
CA PRO A 51 -16.29 17.38 2.40
C PRO A 51 -17.34 16.39 2.90
N TYR A 52 -18.60 16.85 2.93
CA TYR A 52 -19.75 16.07 3.38
C TYR A 52 -19.62 15.51 4.82
N ASN A 53 -18.89 16.23 5.69
CA ASN A 53 -18.62 15.81 7.07
C ASN A 53 -17.92 14.44 7.15
N GLY A 54 -17.06 14.13 6.18
CA GLY A 54 -16.32 12.87 6.15
C GLY A 54 -15.25 12.76 7.23
N ALA A 55 -14.73 13.88 7.71
CA ALA A 55 -13.75 13.97 8.78
C ALA A 55 -13.90 15.27 9.58
N LYS A 56 -13.38 15.28 10.80
CA LYS A 56 -13.39 16.42 11.73
C LYS A 56 -11.96 16.77 12.14
N TYR A 57 -11.63 18.06 12.16
CA TYR A 57 -10.39 18.55 12.74
C TYR A 57 -10.38 18.33 14.26
N ILE A 58 -9.25 17.91 14.81
CA ILE A 58 -9.03 17.81 16.25
C ILE A 58 -8.06 18.93 16.61
N MET A 59 -8.54 19.94 17.34
CA MET A 59 -7.66 20.99 17.88
C MET A 59 -7.35 20.73 19.35
N LYS A 60 -8.29 20.10 20.07
CA LYS A 60 -8.16 19.68 21.47
C LYS A 60 -8.58 18.23 21.63
N LEU A 61 -8.08 17.56 22.65
CA LEU A 61 -8.44 16.17 22.96
C LEU A 61 -9.95 15.98 23.20
N SER A 62 -10.63 17.01 23.70
CA SER A 62 -12.09 17.03 23.90
C SER A 62 -12.89 16.96 22.59
N ASP A 63 -12.28 17.25 21.45
CA ASP A 63 -12.97 17.24 20.15
C ASP A 63 -13.20 15.81 19.62
N ILE A 64 -12.48 14.84 20.18
CA ILE A 64 -12.51 13.44 19.77
C ILE A 64 -13.83 12.81 20.21
N ARG A 65 -14.46 12.07 19.30
CA ARG A 65 -15.63 11.23 19.59
C ARG A 65 -15.17 9.86 20.10
N PRO A 66 -15.23 9.58 21.41
CA PRO A 66 -14.64 8.37 21.99
C PRO A 66 -15.31 7.09 21.50
N GLY A 67 -16.63 7.11 21.30
CA GLY A 67 -17.37 5.92 20.82
C GLY A 67 -16.89 5.43 19.45
N LEU A 68 -16.62 6.36 18.52
CA LEU A 68 -16.10 6.01 17.20
C LEU A 68 -14.65 5.52 17.26
N LEU A 69 -13.83 6.10 18.13
CA LEU A 69 -12.45 5.68 18.32
C LEU A 69 -12.39 4.24 18.85
N LYS A 70 -13.21 3.91 19.86
CA LYS A 70 -13.31 2.56 20.43
C LYS A 70 -13.74 1.54 19.36
N GLN A 71 -14.71 1.87 18.53
CA GLN A 71 -15.12 1.00 17.40
C GLN A 71 -13.98 0.75 16.43
N TYR A 72 -13.20 1.78 16.11
CA TYR A 72 -12.02 1.64 15.26
C TYR A 72 -10.95 0.74 15.90
N GLU A 73 -10.69 0.89 17.20
CA GLU A 73 -9.73 0.05 17.93
C GLU A 73 -10.11 -1.43 17.92
N ILE A 74 -11.40 -1.73 18.13
CA ILE A 74 -11.93 -3.09 18.05
C ILE A 74 -11.70 -3.66 16.65
N ARG A 75 -12.12 -2.95 15.60
CA ARG A 75 -11.92 -3.36 14.20
C ARG A 75 -10.44 -3.56 13.87
N LYS A 76 -9.56 -2.68 14.36
CA LYS A 76 -8.11 -2.80 14.16
C LYS A 76 -7.55 -4.06 14.81
N SER A 77 -8.07 -4.44 15.98
CA SER A 77 -7.67 -5.66 16.67
C SER A 77 -8.12 -6.92 15.91
N GLU A 78 -9.33 -6.90 15.34
CA GLU A 78 -9.88 -7.99 14.53
C GLU A 78 -9.07 -8.18 13.24
N MET A 79 -8.77 -7.10 12.52
CA MET A 79 -7.94 -7.16 11.31
C MET A 79 -6.54 -7.74 11.58
N LYS A 80 -5.94 -7.43 12.75
CA LYS A 80 -4.65 -7.99 13.13
C LYS A 80 -4.73 -9.50 13.38
N LYS A 81 -5.73 -9.95 14.16
CA LYS A 81 -5.96 -11.37 14.42
C LYS A 81 -6.18 -12.14 13.12
N GLN A 82 -6.96 -11.58 12.19
CA GLN A 82 -7.20 -12.19 10.89
C GLN A 82 -5.90 -12.30 10.07
N ALA A 83 -5.10 -11.23 10.02
CA ALA A 83 -3.82 -11.24 9.31
C ALA A 83 -2.83 -12.29 9.89
N GLU A 84 -2.81 -12.46 11.22
CA GLU A 84 -2.02 -13.50 11.88
C GLU A 84 -2.49 -14.90 11.45
N LEU A 85 -3.80 -15.18 11.47
CA LEU A 85 -4.36 -16.45 11.02
C LEU A 85 -4.07 -16.74 9.54
N ASP A 86 -4.17 -15.73 8.68
CA ASP A 86 -3.90 -15.87 7.26
C ASP A 86 -2.41 -16.16 6.99
N SER A 87 -1.50 -15.56 7.78
CA SER A 87 -0.07 -15.86 7.70
C SER A 87 0.26 -17.30 8.10
N ILE A 88 -0.39 -17.84 9.14
CA ILE A 88 -0.22 -19.24 9.57
C ILE A 88 -0.70 -20.21 8.48
N LYS A 89 -1.87 -19.94 7.87
CA LYS A 89 -2.41 -20.76 6.77
C LYS A 89 -1.55 -20.71 5.51
N ALA A 90 -0.97 -19.55 5.20
CA ALA A 90 -0.07 -19.40 4.05
C ALA A 90 1.20 -20.25 4.21
N SER A 91 1.77 -20.27 5.42
CA SER A 91 2.95 -21.08 5.73
C SER A 91 2.68 -22.58 5.66
N SER A 92 1.52 -23.07 6.16
CA SER A 92 1.22 -24.51 6.16
C SER A 92 0.92 -25.09 4.77
N ASN A 93 0.63 -24.27 3.76
CA ASN A 93 0.39 -24.73 2.39
C ASN A 93 1.68 -24.92 1.57
N ILE A 94 2.80 -24.32 1.97
CA ILE A 94 4.08 -24.42 1.25
C ILE A 94 4.70 -25.82 1.44
N ASP A 95 4.47 -26.45 2.59
CA ASP A 95 5.08 -27.75 2.93
C ASP A 95 4.45 -28.95 2.19
N ASN A 96 3.26 -28.80 1.61
CA ASN A 96 2.53 -29.90 0.94
C ASN A 96 2.73 -29.97 -0.59
N SER A 97 3.49 -29.05 -1.20
CA SER A 97 3.66 -28.96 -2.66
C SER A 97 4.99 -29.53 -3.21
N SER A 98 5.77 -30.27 -2.41
CA SER A 98 7.10 -30.77 -2.81
C SER A 98 7.13 -32.24 -3.26
N ASN A 99 5.98 -32.90 -3.42
CA ASN A 99 5.91 -34.34 -3.72
C ASN A 99 5.28 -34.69 -5.08
N THR A 100 5.75 -34.06 -6.16
CA THR A 100 5.52 -34.56 -7.53
C THR A 100 6.79 -34.40 -8.37
N LYS A 101 7.59 -35.47 -8.42
CA LYS A 101 8.66 -35.68 -9.41
C LYS A 101 8.18 -36.67 -10.47
N SER A 102 8.33 -36.33 -11.75
CA SER A 102 8.66 -37.27 -12.85
C SER A 102 8.95 -36.46 -14.14
N ASN A 103 10.22 -36.40 -14.56
CA ASN A 103 10.83 -37.20 -15.63
C ASN A 103 10.36 -36.84 -17.05
N ILE A 104 11.13 -36.01 -17.76
CA ILE A 104 11.19 -36.04 -19.23
C ILE A 104 12.65 -35.86 -19.66
N ALA A 105 13.12 -36.85 -20.42
CA ALA A 105 14.47 -37.07 -20.91
C ALA A 105 14.80 -36.26 -22.18
N ASP A 106 16.11 -36.20 -22.45
CA ASP A 106 16.80 -35.49 -23.52
C ASP A 106 16.31 -35.81 -24.94
N LYS A 107 16.13 -34.77 -25.77
CA LYS A 107 16.38 -34.79 -27.21
C LYS A 107 16.83 -33.40 -27.68
N GLU A 108 18.04 -33.35 -28.22
CA GLU A 108 18.60 -32.24 -29.00
C GLU A 108 17.95 -32.19 -30.39
N ASP A 109 17.60 -30.98 -30.87
CA ASP A 109 17.57 -30.56 -32.29
C ASP A 109 17.26 -29.03 -32.35
N GLU A 110 18.14 -28.26 -32.99
CA GLU A 110 18.09 -26.80 -33.28
C GLU A 110 17.44 -26.50 -34.66
N PRO A 111 17.13 -25.25 -35.09
CA PRO A 111 16.67 -24.04 -34.39
C PRO A 111 15.34 -23.46 -34.95
N THR A 112 14.93 -22.33 -34.34
CA THR A 112 14.07 -21.24 -34.86
C THR A 112 12.54 -21.37 -34.81
N GLN A 113 11.95 -20.83 -33.74
CA GLN A 113 10.93 -19.77 -33.81
C GLN A 113 10.84 -19.01 -32.47
N ARG A 114 10.78 -17.68 -32.55
CA ARG A 114 10.89 -16.73 -31.43
C ARG A 114 9.73 -16.89 -30.44
N ASN A 115 9.97 -17.63 -29.37
CA ASN A 115 9.06 -17.70 -28.22
C ASN A 115 9.21 -16.41 -27.38
N LYS A 116 8.07 -15.78 -27.06
CA LYS A 116 8.00 -14.65 -26.13
C LYS A 116 8.50 -15.13 -24.76
N ILE A 117 9.70 -14.72 -24.38
CA ILE A 117 10.32 -15.11 -23.11
C ILE A 117 9.52 -14.46 -21.98
N SER A 118 8.96 -15.29 -21.10
CA SER A 118 8.39 -14.88 -19.83
C SER A 118 9.51 -14.32 -18.94
N PHE A 119 9.33 -13.10 -18.45
CA PHE A 119 10.34 -12.30 -17.74
C PHE A 119 10.80 -12.86 -16.37
N LEU A 120 10.22 -13.98 -15.91
CA LEU A 120 10.32 -14.43 -14.52
C LEU A 120 11.30 -15.57 -14.27
N GLY A 121 12.18 -15.92 -15.22
CA GLY A 121 13.04 -17.10 -15.07
C GLY A 121 14.40 -17.07 -15.76
N THR A 122 14.88 -15.93 -16.25
CA THR A 122 16.23 -15.84 -16.85
C THR A 122 17.14 -14.99 -15.98
N ASP A 123 18.27 -15.56 -15.55
CA ASP A 123 19.34 -14.82 -14.87
C ASP A 123 19.95 -13.82 -15.86
N ILE A 124 19.52 -12.56 -15.77
CA ILE A 124 20.05 -11.45 -16.58
C ILE A 124 21.44 -11.11 -16.05
N THR A 125 22.48 -11.33 -16.85
CA THR A 125 23.85 -10.98 -16.48
C THR A 125 24.20 -9.56 -16.95
N THR A 126 25.25 -8.96 -16.40
CA THR A 126 25.71 -7.62 -16.78
C THR A 126 26.15 -7.51 -18.25
N LYS A 127 26.35 -8.64 -18.94
CA LYS A 127 26.67 -8.70 -20.37
C LYS A 127 25.43 -8.48 -21.25
N ASP A 128 24.24 -8.74 -20.71
CA ASP A 128 22.97 -8.70 -21.46
C ASP A 128 22.34 -7.29 -21.46
N ILE A 129 22.89 -6.37 -20.66
CA ILE A 129 22.37 -5.01 -20.49
C ILE A 129 23.26 -4.02 -21.26
N LYS A 130 22.73 -3.43 -22.34
CA LYS A 130 23.40 -2.34 -23.06
C LYS A 130 23.00 -0.99 -22.47
N ILE A 131 23.89 -0.35 -21.71
CA ILE A 131 23.68 0.98 -21.13
C ILE A 131 24.17 2.04 -22.13
N PRO A 132 23.30 2.87 -22.73
CA PRO A 132 23.72 3.91 -23.67
C PRO A 132 24.61 4.94 -22.98
N GLY A 133 25.83 5.13 -23.48
CA GLY A 133 26.82 6.06 -22.93
C GLY A 133 27.86 5.42 -21.99
N LEU A 134 27.74 4.12 -21.69
CA LEU A 134 28.81 3.33 -21.06
C LEU A 134 29.37 2.37 -22.11
N ASN A 135 30.54 2.69 -22.66
CA ASN A 135 31.33 1.72 -23.43
C ASN A 135 32.12 0.90 -22.40
N ILE A 136 31.66 -0.31 -22.10
CA ILE A 136 32.43 -1.35 -21.41
C ILE A 136 33.00 -2.28 -22.46
#